data_AF-A0A7X9GUH1-F1
#
_entry.id   AF-A0A7X9GUH1-F1
#
_cell.length_a   1.000
_cell.length_b   1.000
_cell.length_c   1.000
_cell.angle_alpha   90.00
_cell.angle_beta   90.00
_cell.angle_gamma   90.00
#
_symmetry.space_group_name_H-M   'P 1'
#
loop_
_entity.id
_entity.type
_entity.pdbx_description
1 polymer ?
#
loop_
_entity_poly.entity_id
_entity_poly.type
_entity_poly.pdbx_seq_one_letter_code
_entity_poly.pdbx_strand_id
1 'polypeptide(L)'
;MMGTMKDGRPRSLTAIITMVVLALLWTVPTMGLLVTSFRSREDVAATGWWEALANPFDTAWTLANYQGAIANTSLGTSLLNSVVVAVPATVLPIMFAAFAAYAFTFMKFPGKELLFIAIVAVMVVPIQVAFQ
;
A
#
# COMPACT_ATOMS: atom_id res chain seq x y z
N MET A 1 20.17 31.01 6.38
CA MET A 1 18.73 31.29 6.60
C MET A 1 17.91 30.22 5.90
N MET A 2 17.33 29.28 6.64
CA MET A 2 16.47 28.24 6.06
C MET A 2 15.16 28.90 5.59
N GLY A 3 14.93 28.95 4.27
CA GLY A 3 13.79 29.66 3.66
C GLY A 3 12.44 29.27 4.27
N THR A 4 11.54 30.23 4.39
CA THR A 4 10.19 30.04 4.94
C THR A 4 9.33 29.16 4.02
N MET A 5 8.45 28.35 4.59
CA MET A 5 7.42 27.62 3.83
C MET A 5 6.35 28.59 3.30
N LYS A 6 5.52 28.18 2.33
CA LYS A 6 4.44 29.02 1.75
C LYS A 6 3.45 29.56 2.79
N ASP A 7 3.38 28.92 3.97
CA ASP A 7 2.48 29.26 5.07
C ASP A 7 3.15 30.15 6.15
N GLY A 8 4.30 30.76 5.86
CA GLY A 8 5.02 31.67 6.76
C GLY A 8 5.76 31.01 7.94
N ARG A 9 5.58 29.70 8.15
CA ARG A 9 6.31 28.94 9.18
C ARG A 9 7.79 28.77 8.80
N PRO A 10 8.75 28.93 9.74
CA PRO A 10 10.14 28.60 9.48
C PRO A 10 10.25 27.09 9.19
N ARG A 11 11.05 26.71 8.20
CA ARG A 11 11.33 25.29 7.92
C ARG A 11 11.97 24.66 9.15
N SER A 12 11.23 23.81 9.84
CA SER A 12 11.72 23.08 10.99
C SER A 12 12.68 21.99 10.51
N LEU A 13 13.98 22.19 10.75
CA LEU A 13 15.01 21.22 10.43
C LEU A 13 14.74 19.88 11.13
N THR A 14 14.21 19.93 12.36
CA THR A 14 13.83 18.71 13.10
C THR A 14 12.72 17.95 12.39
N ALA A 15 11.68 18.64 11.91
CA ALA A 15 10.61 17.98 11.15
C ALA A 15 11.12 17.34 9.86
N ILE A 16 12.03 18.01 9.13
CA ILE A 16 12.63 17.46 7.91
C ILE A 16 13.45 16.22 8.22
N ILE A 17 14.34 16.29 9.21
CA ILE A 17 15.17 15.14 9.62
C ILE A 17 14.27 13.99 10.07
N THR A 18 13.26 14.24 10.90
CA THR A 18 12.31 13.22 11.36
C THR A 18 11.58 12.58 10.18
N MET A 19 11.05 13.36 9.25
CA MET A 19 10.34 12.82 8.07
C MET A 19 11.26 12.00 7.17
N VAL A 20 12.52 12.43 6.98
CA VAL A 20 13.52 11.68 6.20
C VAL A 20 13.85 10.36 6.88
N VAL A 21 14.10 10.37 8.19
CA VAL A 21 14.38 9.14 8.95
C VAL A 21 13.20 8.17 8.88
N LEU A 22 11.97 8.67 9.06
CA LEU A 22 10.76 7.85 8.93
C LEU A 22 10.62 7.26 7.52
N ALA A 23 10.83 8.07 6.48
CA ALA A 23 10.76 7.61 5.09
C ALA A 23 11.81 6.53 4.78
N LEU A 24 13.06 6.70 5.25
CA LEU A 24 14.12 5.71 5.10
C LEU A 24 13.75 4.40 5.81
N LEU A 25 13.29 4.50 7.07
CA LEU A 25 12.86 3.34 7.85
C LEU A 25 11.71 2.58 7.15
N TRP A 26 10.73 3.30 6.61
CA TRP A 26 9.60 2.71 5.88
C TRP A 26 10.00 2.07 4.54
N THR A 27 11.12 2.50 3.96
CA THR A 27 11.63 1.97 2.68
C THR A 27 12.40 0.65 2.87
N VAL A 28 12.91 0.37 4.08
CA VAL A 28 13.69 -0.85 4.39
C VAL A 28 13.01 -2.15 3.90
N PRO A 29 11.73 -2.46 4.22
CA PRO A 29 11.09 -3.68 3.74
C PRO A 29 10.98 -3.74 2.20
N THR A 30 10.67 -2.62 1.55
CA THR A 30 10.59 -2.51 0.08
C THR A 30 11.95 -2.77 -0.56
N MET A 31 13.02 -2.25 0.05
CA MET A 31 14.40 -2.50 -0.39
C MET A 31 14.76 -3.98 -0.23
N GLY A 32 14.35 -4.62 0.87
CA GLY A 32 14.56 -6.06 1.06
C GLY A 32 13.85 -6.91 0.01
N LEU A 33 12.60 -6.55 -0.35
CA LEU A 33 11.88 -7.20 -1.44
C LEU A 33 12.57 -7.01 -2.80
N LEU A 34 13.10 -5.82 -3.06
CA LEU A 34 13.85 -5.51 -4.29
C LEU A 34 15.16 -6.30 -4.38
N VAL A 35 15.93 -6.41 -3.30
CA VAL A 35 17.15 -7.22 -3.29
C VAL A 35 16.81 -8.70 -3.48
N THR A 36 15.78 -9.17 -2.79
CA THR A 36 15.31 -10.55 -2.86
C THR A 36 14.85 -10.95 -4.26
N SER A 37 14.27 -10.05 -5.04
CA SER A 37 13.80 -10.37 -6.40
C SER A 37 14.94 -10.74 -7.37
N PHE A 38 16.19 -10.35 -7.07
CA PHE A 38 17.39 -10.70 -7.84
C PHE A 38 18.19 -11.87 -7.24
N ARG A 39 17.73 -12.51 -6.16
CA ARG A 39 18.43 -13.63 -5.51
C ARG A 39 17.84 -14.99 -5.92
N SER A 40 18.66 -16.03 -5.88
CA SER A 40 18.19 -17.41 -6.10
C SER A 40 17.21 -17.85 -5.00
N ARG A 41 16.38 -18.87 -5.27
CA ARG A 41 15.41 -19.38 -4.26
C ARG A 41 16.14 -19.99 -3.07
N GLU A 42 17.27 -20.62 -3.34
CA GLU A 42 18.17 -21.24 -2.38
C GLU A 42 18.76 -20.19 -1.41
N ASP A 43 19.26 -19.07 -1.95
CA ASP A 43 19.83 -17.99 -1.15
C ASP A 43 18.79 -17.25 -0.29
N VAL A 44 17.58 -17.07 -0.83
CA VAL A 44 16.46 -16.46 -0.12
C VAL A 44 15.97 -17.33 1.05
N ALA A 45 16.04 -18.65 0.91
CA ALA A 45 15.70 -19.59 1.98
C ALA A 45 16.81 -19.71 3.03
N ALA A 46 18.08 -19.56 2.62
CA ALA A 46 19.23 -19.75 3.50
C ALA A 46 19.60 -18.51 4.33
N THR A 47 19.52 -17.30 3.75
CA THR A 47 19.99 -16.07 4.43
C THR A 47 19.11 -14.85 4.17
N GLY A 48 19.19 -13.88 5.09
CA GLY A 48 18.47 -12.60 4.97
C GLY A 48 18.93 -11.78 3.76
N TRP A 49 18.05 -10.94 3.22
CA TRP A 49 18.34 -10.08 2.07
C TRP A 49 19.48 -9.09 2.30
N TRP A 50 19.74 -8.71 3.55
CA TRP A 50 20.83 -7.80 3.93
C TRP A 50 22.21 -8.45 3.78
N GLU A 51 22.30 -9.78 3.88
CA GLU A 51 23.55 -10.53 3.67
C GLU A 51 24.04 -10.36 2.22
N ALA A 52 23.11 -10.30 1.27
CA ALA A 52 23.42 -10.05 -0.13
C ALA A 52 24.00 -8.65 -0.39
N LEU A 53 23.67 -7.68 0.46
CA LEU A 53 24.26 -6.33 0.40
C LEU A 53 25.59 -6.25 1.13
N ALA A 54 25.76 -7.03 2.20
CA ALA A 54 27.01 -7.10 2.96
C ALA A 54 28.12 -7.79 2.15
N ASN A 55 27.78 -8.87 1.44
CA ASN A 55 28.71 -9.68 0.63
C ASN A 55 28.22 -9.78 -0.83
N PRO A 56 28.26 -8.67 -1.60
CA PRO A 56 27.68 -8.63 -2.95
C PRO A 56 28.44 -9.46 -3.98
N PHE A 57 29.72 -9.73 -3.75
CA PHE A 57 30.56 -10.53 -4.64
C PHE A 57 30.40 -12.04 -4.45
N ASP A 58 29.95 -12.47 -3.26
CA ASP A 58 29.66 -13.87 -2.93
C ASP A 58 28.20 -14.24 -3.20
N THR A 59 27.36 -13.24 -3.55
CA THR A 59 25.95 -13.43 -3.85
C THR A 59 25.75 -13.78 -5.32
N ALA A 60 25.02 -14.88 -5.58
CA ALA A 60 24.61 -15.28 -6.92
C ALA A 60 23.41 -14.44 -7.40
N TRP A 61 23.69 -13.27 -7.99
CA TRP A 61 22.66 -12.43 -8.61
C TRP A 61 22.08 -13.09 -9.86
N THR A 62 20.76 -13.12 -9.97
CA THR A 62 20.05 -13.79 -11.07
C THR A 62 18.80 -13.04 -11.48
N LEU A 63 18.45 -13.17 -12.76
CA LEU A 63 17.18 -12.69 -13.33
C LEU A 63 16.16 -13.83 -13.50
N ALA A 64 16.47 -15.04 -13.00
CA ALA A 64 15.62 -16.22 -13.14
C ALA A 64 14.21 -16.02 -12.56
N ASN A 65 14.07 -15.25 -11.47
CA ASN A 65 12.76 -14.92 -10.90
C ASN A 65 11.89 -14.12 -11.86
N TYR A 66 12.47 -13.15 -12.57
CA TYR A 66 11.77 -12.33 -13.57
C TYR A 66 11.45 -13.13 -14.83
N GLN A 67 12.41 -13.91 -15.32
CA GLN A 67 12.20 -14.79 -16.47
C GLN A 67 11.08 -15.81 -16.18
N GLY A 68 11.10 -16.43 -15.00
CA GLY A 68 10.03 -17.31 -14.54
C GLY A 68 8.70 -16.58 -14.42
N ALA A 69 8.67 -15.40 -13.79
CA ALA A 69 7.45 -14.62 -13.64
C ALA A 69 6.84 -14.20 -14.98
N ILE A 70 7.64 -13.77 -15.96
CA ILE A 70 7.17 -13.32 -17.28
C ILE A 70 6.81 -14.51 -18.18
N ALA A 71 7.59 -15.60 -18.14
CA ALA A 71 7.31 -16.82 -18.89
C ALA A 71 6.08 -17.57 -18.35
N ASN A 72 5.70 -17.35 -17.09
CA ASN A 72 4.44 -17.82 -16.56
C ASN A 72 3.28 -17.15 -17.30
N THR A 73 2.58 -17.93 -18.12
CA THR A 73 1.42 -17.50 -18.92
C THR A 73 0.33 -16.84 -18.08
N SER A 74 0.28 -17.10 -16.77
CA SER A 74 -0.70 -16.54 -15.85
C SER A 74 -0.39 -15.12 -15.35
N LEU A 75 0.83 -14.58 -15.50
CA LEU A 75 1.14 -13.26 -14.94
C LEU A 75 0.32 -12.16 -15.63
N GLY A 76 0.29 -12.15 -16.96
CA GLY A 76 -0.48 -11.17 -17.73
C GLY A 76 -1.98 -11.25 -17.47
N THR A 77 -2.53 -12.46 -17.39
CA THR A 77 -3.95 -12.67 -17.08
C THR A 77 -4.26 -12.31 -15.62
N SER A 78 -3.37 -12.61 -14.68
CA SER A 78 -3.55 -12.22 -13.26
C SER A 78 -3.52 -10.72 -13.06
N LEU A 79 -2.65 -10.01 -13.79
CA LEU A 79 -2.62 -8.54 -13.77
C LEU A 79 -3.92 -7.96 -14.34
N LEU A 80 -4.39 -8.46 -15.49
CA LEU A 80 -5.66 -8.03 -16.08
C LEU A 80 -6.84 -8.33 -15.15
N ASN A 81 -6.91 -9.54 -14.57
CA ASN A 81 -7.94 -9.89 -13.61
C ASN A 81 -7.93 -8.94 -12.40
N SER A 82 -6.75 -8.58 -11.90
CA SER A 82 -6.62 -7.65 -10.78
C SER A 82 -7.14 -6.26 -11.14
N VAL A 83 -6.82 -5.74 -12.33
CA VAL A 83 -7.32 -4.45 -12.81
C VAL A 83 -8.83 -4.48 -13.01
N VAL A 84 -9.34 -5.53 -13.65
CA VAL A 84 -10.77 -5.74 -13.91
C VAL A 84 -11.57 -5.79 -12.62
N VAL A 85 -11.00 -6.31 -11.53
CA VAL A 85 -11.65 -6.32 -10.21
C VAL A 85 -11.46 -5.00 -9.46
N ALA A 86 -10.25 -4.43 -9.45
CA ALA A 86 -9.92 -3.24 -8.68
C ALA A 86 -10.65 -1.98 -9.16
N VAL A 87 -10.85 -1.82 -10.48
CA VAL A 87 -11.49 -0.63 -11.05
C VAL A 87 -12.96 -0.53 -10.63
N PRO A 88 -13.83 -1.54 -10.85
CA PRO A 88 -15.21 -1.49 -10.37
C PRO A 88 -15.30 -1.44 -8.84
N ALA A 89 -14.42 -2.16 -8.13
CA ALA A 89 -14.37 -2.15 -6.66
C ALA A 89 -13.99 -0.78 -6.08
N THR A 90 -13.38 0.11 -6.87
CA THR A 90 -13.09 1.48 -6.45
C THR A 90 -14.20 2.43 -6.90
N VAL A 91 -14.60 2.36 -8.17
CA VAL A 91 -15.56 3.29 -8.77
C VAL A 91 -16.96 3.13 -8.18
N LEU A 92 -17.47 1.91 -8.08
CA LEU A 92 -18.84 1.68 -7.61
C LEU A 92 -19.01 2.12 -6.15
N PRO A 93 -18.16 1.72 -5.18
CA PRO A 93 -18.32 2.16 -3.80
C PRO A 93 -18.17 3.67 -3.63
N ILE A 94 -17.24 4.32 -4.34
CA ILE A 94 -17.09 5.79 -4.29
C ILE A 94 -18.35 6.47 -4.83
N MET A 95 -18.91 5.98 -5.93
CA MET A 95 -20.15 6.53 -6.50
C MET A 95 -21.32 6.46 -5.51
N PHE A 96 -21.55 5.30 -4.90
CA PHE A 96 -22.59 5.15 -3.89
C PHE A 96 -22.31 5.95 -2.62
N ALA A 97 -21.05 6.00 -2.16
CA ALA A 97 -20.64 6.80 -1.01
C ALA A 97 -20.86 8.29 -1.26
N ALA A 98 -20.59 8.79 -2.48
CA ALA A 98 -20.81 10.18 -2.85
C ALA A 98 -22.31 10.54 -2.84
N PHE A 99 -23.18 9.67 -3.37
CA PHE A 99 -24.64 9.88 -3.30
C PHE A 99 -25.16 9.85 -1.86
N ALA A 100 -24.68 8.90 -1.04
CA ALA A 100 -25.02 8.84 0.37
C ALA A 100 -24.57 10.10 1.12
N ALA A 101 -23.33 10.54 0.90
CA ALA A 101 -22.78 11.75 1.51
C ALA A 101 -23.61 13.00 1.15
N TYR A 102 -24.05 13.13 -0.10
CA TYR A 102 -24.93 14.21 -0.53
C TYR A 102 -26.28 14.19 0.20
N ALA A 103 -26.91 13.02 0.28
CA ALA A 103 -28.19 12.84 0.97
C ALA A 103 -28.08 13.21 2.47
N PHE A 104 -27.04 12.73 3.15
CA PHE A 104 -26.82 13.03 4.58
C PHE A 104 -26.45 14.49 4.85
N THR A 105 -25.76 15.16 3.92
CA THR A 105 -25.30 16.54 4.12
C THR A 105 -26.40 17.55 3.84
N PHE A 106 -27.19 17.36 2.77
CA PHE A 106 -28.09 18.41 2.26
C PHE A 106 -29.58 18.09 2.43
N MET A 107 -29.98 16.82 2.58
CA MET A 107 -31.39 16.46 2.70
C MET A 107 -31.82 16.32 4.17
N LYS A 108 -33.05 16.76 4.47
CA LYS A 108 -33.68 16.55 5.78
C LYS A 108 -34.69 15.42 5.66
N PHE A 109 -34.40 14.26 6.24
CA PHE A 109 -35.30 13.10 6.26
C PHE A 109 -35.36 12.48 7.66
N PRO A 110 -36.51 11.88 8.06
CA PRO A 110 -36.65 11.24 9.37
C PRO A 110 -35.76 9.99 9.46
N GLY A 111 -35.09 9.79 10.60
CA GLY A 111 -34.23 8.61 10.85
C GLY A 111 -32.78 8.72 10.36
N LYS A 112 -32.34 9.89 9.86
CA LYS A 112 -30.97 10.13 9.36
C LYS A 112 -29.88 9.75 10.36
N GLU A 113 -30.07 10.01 11.65
CA GLU A 113 -29.06 9.76 12.68
C GLU A 113 -28.90 8.27 12.95
N LEU A 114 -30.01 7.53 12.97
CA LEU A 114 -29.99 6.08 13.13
C LEU A 114 -29.31 5.39 11.94
N LEU A 115 -29.62 5.81 10.71
CA LEU A 115 -28.98 5.27 9.50
C LEU A 115 -27.47 5.58 9.49
N PHE A 116 -27.09 6.79 9.88
CA PHE A 116 -25.68 7.20 9.97
C PHE A 116 -24.91 6.35 10.99
N ILE A 117 -25.47 6.16 12.21
CA ILE A 117 -24.88 5.32 13.25
C ILE A 117 -24.76 3.87 12.77
N ALA A 118 -25.77 3.33 12.09
CA ALA A 118 -25.73 1.97 11.55
C ALA A 118 -24.59 1.79 10.53
N ILE A 119 -24.39 2.74 9.60
CA ILE A 119 -23.30 2.68 8.61
C ILE A 119 -21.94 2.70 9.32
N VAL A 120 -21.75 3.61 10.28
CA VAL A 120 -20.50 3.69 11.06
C VAL A 120 -20.26 2.41 11.85
N ALA A 121 -21.31 1.83 12.47
CA ALA A 121 -21.20 0.58 13.19
C ALA A 121 -20.75 -0.57 12.28
N VAL A 122 -21.29 -0.66 11.06
CA VAL A 122 -20.87 -1.67 10.07
C VAL A 122 -19.41 -1.50 9.66
N MET A 123 -18.88 -0.27 9.55
CA MET A 123 -17.47 -0.03 9.24
C MET A 123 -16.50 -0.50 10.34
N VAL A 124 -16.96 -0.54 11.59
CA VAL A 124 -16.15 -0.99 12.73
C VAL A 124 -16.11 -2.52 12.84
N VAL A 125 -17.09 -3.23 12.25
CA VAL A 125 -17.13 -4.69 12.31
C VAL A 125 -15.97 -5.28 11.49
N PRO A 126 -15.11 -6.10 12.10
CA PRO A 126 -14.03 -6.75 11.39
C PRO A 126 -14.59 -7.78 10.42
N ILE A 127 -14.09 -7.79 9.19
CA ILE A 127 -14.49 -8.77 8.16
C ILE A 127 -14.20 -10.21 8.59
N GLN A 128 -13.24 -10.42 9.50
CA GLN A 128 -12.85 -11.73 10.01
C GLN A 128 -13.96 -12.43 10.81
N VAL A 129 -14.90 -11.69 11.42
CA VAL A 129 -16.02 -12.28 12.19
C VAL A 129 -17.11 -12.85 11.29
N ALA A 130 -17.16 -12.45 10.02
CA ALA A 130 -18.21 -12.83 9.08
C ALA A 130 -17.90 -14.12 8.27
N PHE A 131 -16.65 -14.57 8.24
CA PHE A 131 -16.19 -15.66 7.37
C PHE A 131 -15.33 -16.74 8.07
N GLN A 132 -15.37 -16.81 9.41
CA GLN A 132 -14.85 -17.96 10.17
C GLN A 132 -16.01 -18.74 10.80
#